data_AF-A0A098EGN5-F1
#
_entry.id   AF-A0A098EGN5-F1
#
_cell.length_a   1.000
_cell.length_b   1.000
_cell.length_c   1.000
_cell.angle_alpha   90.00
_cell.angle_beta   90.00
_cell.angle_gamma   90.00
#
_symmetry.space_group_name_H-M   'P 1'
#
loop_
_entity.id
_entity.type
_entity.pdbx_description
1 polymer ?
#
loop_
_entity_poly.entity_id
_entity_poly.type
_entity_poly.pdbx_seq_one_letter_code
_entity_poly.pdbx_strand_id
1 'polypeptide(L)'
;MLRRSSFFCLLALLSVTSCGTLLPDSNVGVGRHDLGSHRSVAFAKKVEKVYFDIGKYDLKGPGKKVILELVEQLKQDDSMYLVVIGHADATGTEEYSLALGEKRANAVKQFIIGCDKSLAPRVTIQSRGKAEPEVLVYSTDAQEVEKANAQNRRAVIVVEFAHTPRSGVADMHAPVASSITSENSNASAEGEDMEASEFSSEIAK
;
A
#
# COMPACT_ATOMS: atom_id res chain seq x y z
N MET A 1 16.05 -34.83 51.51
CA MET A 1 17.51 -34.90 51.67
C MET A 1 18.13 -34.56 50.31
N LEU A 2 18.44 -33.28 50.01
CA LEU A 2 19.77 -32.62 50.05
C LEU A 2 20.81 -33.33 49.14
N ARG A 3 21.49 -32.72 48.16
CA ARG A 3 22.30 -31.47 48.15
C ARG A 3 22.44 -30.95 46.69
N ARG A 4 22.27 -29.65 46.37
CA ARG A 4 23.22 -28.50 46.47
C ARG A 4 24.58 -28.72 45.79
N SER A 5 24.88 -27.93 44.76
CA SER A 5 26.21 -27.30 44.63
C SER A 5 26.15 -26.03 43.78
N SER A 6 26.35 -24.90 44.45
CA SER A 6 26.59 -23.57 43.88
C SER A 6 28.08 -23.42 43.61
N PHE A 7 28.45 -22.80 42.49
CA PHE A 7 29.75 -22.12 42.37
C PHE A 7 29.52 -20.70 41.83
N PHE A 8 29.71 -19.75 42.74
CA PHE A 8 29.94 -18.33 42.52
C PHE A 8 31.39 -18.14 42.04
N CYS A 9 31.63 -17.29 41.05
CA CYS A 9 32.87 -16.50 40.90
C CYS A 9 32.62 -15.38 39.85
N LEU A 10 32.27 -14.17 40.28
CA LEU A 10 33.16 -13.01 40.50
C LEU A 10 33.77 -12.40 39.22
N LEU A 11 33.10 -11.33 38.75
CA LEU A 11 33.64 -10.00 38.42
C LEU A 11 35.08 -9.88 37.89
N ALA A 12 35.19 -9.36 36.66
CA ALA A 12 36.34 -8.56 36.23
C ALA A 12 35.84 -7.34 35.42
N LEU A 13 35.68 -6.21 36.13
CA LEU A 13 35.56 -4.85 35.59
C LEU A 13 36.94 -4.20 35.71
N LEU A 14 37.58 -3.94 34.57
CA LEU A 14 38.81 -3.14 34.39
C LEU A 14 38.70 -2.57 32.97
N SER A 15 39.02 -1.35 32.60
CA SER A 15 39.26 -0.07 33.25
C SER A 15 39.32 0.93 32.08
N VAL A 16 38.72 2.10 32.26
CA VAL A 16 38.79 3.25 31.33
C VAL A 16 40.24 3.71 31.11
N THR A 17 40.61 4.02 29.86
CA THR A 17 41.71 4.96 29.59
C THR A 17 41.38 5.88 28.42
N SER A 18 41.28 7.16 28.77
CA SER A 18 41.16 8.35 27.94
C SER A 18 42.37 8.51 27.01
N CYS A 19 42.13 8.98 25.78
CA CYS A 19 43.10 9.78 25.06
C CYS A 19 42.37 10.89 24.30
N GLY A 20 42.46 12.10 24.83
CA GLY A 20 42.08 13.33 24.14
C GLY A 20 43.21 14.33 24.23
N THR A 21 43.57 14.93 23.09
CA THR A 21 44.10 16.30 22.81
C THR A 21 44.44 16.33 21.30
N LEU A 22 43.70 17.06 20.44
CA LEU A 22 43.87 18.48 20.00
C LEU A 22 45.28 18.75 19.43
N LEU A 23 45.49 19.16 18.16
CA LEU A 23 45.21 20.42 17.41
C LEU A 23 45.61 20.23 15.90
N PRO A 24 45.64 21.21 14.95
CA PRO A 24 45.10 22.59 14.86
C PRO A 24 44.29 22.89 13.56
N ASP A 25 43.76 24.11 13.51
CA ASP A 25 42.93 24.75 12.47
C ASP A 25 43.43 24.65 11.02
N SER A 26 42.48 24.41 10.10
CA SER A 26 42.58 24.87 8.72
C SER A 26 41.30 25.62 8.35
N ASN A 27 41.42 26.94 8.29
CA ASN A 27 40.41 27.82 7.69
C ASN A 27 40.26 27.47 6.21
N VAL A 28 39.23 26.71 5.87
CA VAL A 28 38.71 26.63 4.50
C VAL A 28 37.30 27.16 4.52
N GLY A 29 37.15 28.42 4.10
CA GLY A 29 35.85 29.02 3.80
C GLY A 29 35.29 28.38 2.53
N VAL A 30 34.54 27.28 2.69
CA VAL A 30 33.68 26.77 1.62
C VAL A 30 32.31 27.41 1.79
N GLY A 31 31.86 28.06 0.72
CA GLY A 31 30.63 28.84 0.66
C GLY A 31 29.43 28.09 1.22
N ARG A 32 28.62 28.84 1.99
CA ARG A 32 27.26 28.47 2.34
C ARG A 32 26.44 28.37 1.05
N HIS A 33 26.36 27.17 0.48
CA HIS A 33 25.19 26.80 -0.30
C HIS A 33 24.08 26.52 0.71
N ASP A 34 23.15 27.47 0.80
CA ASP A 34 21.82 27.27 1.39
C ASP A 34 21.10 26.22 0.54
N LEU A 35 21.48 24.96 0.76
CA LEU A 35 20.73 23.81 0.30
C LEU A 35 19.54 23.73 1.24
N GLY A 36 18.46 24.38 0.80
CA GLY A 36 17.16 24.34 1.43
C GLY A 36 16.93 22.95 1.99
N SER A 37 16.62 22.92 3.30
CA SER A 37 16.23 21.75 4.05
C SER A 37 14.96 21.17 3.45
N HIS A 38 15.08 20.52 2.30
CA HIS A 38 14.18 19.48 1.88
C HIS A 38 14.48 18.33 2.82
N ARG A 39 13.91 18.42 4.04
CA ARG A 39 13.59 17.22 4.80
C ARG A 39 12.73 16.40 3.85
N SER A 40 13.34 15.49 3.13
CA SER A 40 12.67 14.34 2.57
C SER A 40 11.98 13.72 3.77
N VAL A 41 10.70 14.04 3.96
CA VAL A 41 9.86 13.28 4.84
C VAL A 41 9.78 11.94 4.13
N ALA A 42 10.70 11.04 4.49
CA ALA A 42 10.64 9.66 4.05
C ALA A 42 9.34 9.15 4.64
N PHE A 43 8.26 9.19 3.85
CA PHE A 43 7.00 8.57 4.19
C PHE A 43 7.29 7.08 4.33
N ALA A 44 7.44 6.63 5.56
CA ALA A 44 7.73 5.23 5.84
C ALA A 44 6.49 4.42 5.44
N LYS A 45 6.60 3.68 4.34
CA LYS A 45 5.58 2.74 3.87
C LYS A 45 5.40 1.66 4.94
N LYS A 46 4.30 1.70 5.71
CA LYS A 46 3.97 0.69 6.70
C LYS A 46 3.41 -0.55 5.99
N VAL A 47 3.87 -1.73 6.39
CA VAL A 47 3.44 -3.02 5.82
C VAL A 47 3.02 -3.95 6.94
N GLU A 48 1.75 -4.37 6.92
CA GLU A 48 1.16 -5.30 7.88
C GLU A 48 0.85 -6.64 7.22
N LYS A 49 0.74 -7.72 8.01
CA LYS A 49 0.48 -9.07 7.49
C LYS A 49 -0.65 -9.76 8.24
N VAL A 50 -1.48 -10.48 7.49
CA VAL A 50 -2.56 -11.33 8.01
C VAL A 50 -2.37 -12.74 7.47
N TYR A 51 -2.35 -13.75 8.33
CA TYR A 51 -2.08 -15.14 7.96
C TYR A 51 -3.35 -16.01 7.93
N PHE A 52 -3.33 -17.03 7.06
CA PHE A 52 -4.47 -17.91 6.79
C PHE A 52 -4.09 -19.40 6.87
N ASP A 53 -5.10 -20.23 7.10
CA ASP A 53 -4.97 -21.68 6.98
C ASP A 53 -4.91 -22.14 5.52
N ILE A 54 -4.47 -23.38 5.33
CA ILE A 54 -4.43 -24.07 4.03
C ILE A 54 -5.80 -24.02 3.36
N GLY A 55 -5.86 -23.54 2.13
CA GLY A 55 -7.08 -23.45 1.32
C GLY A 55 -8.17 -22.50 1.88
N LYS A 56 -7.92 -21.78 2.97
CA LYS A 56 -8.90 -20.90 3.62
C LYS A 56 -8.62 -19.43 3.39
N TYR A 57 -9.67 -18.63 3.55
CA TYR A 57 -9.65 -17.16 3.51
C TYR A 57 -10.38 -16.54 4.72
N ASP A 58 -10.76 -17.34 5.72
CA ASP A 58 -11.37 -16.85 6.95
C ASP A 58 -10.35 -16.10 7.82
N LEU A 59 -10.74 -14.92 8.30
CA LEU A 59 -9.90 -14.12 9.19
C LEU A 59 -9.90 -14.67 10.61
N LYS A 60 -8.70 -14.85 11.16
CA LYS A 60 -8.49 -15.28 12.54
C LYS A 60 -8.37 -14.09 13.50
N GLY A 61 -8.54 -14.37 14.79
CA GLY A 61 -8.44 -13.36 15.87
C GLY A 61 -7.22 -12.44 15.77
N PRO A 62 -5.98 -12.96 15.63
CA PRO A 62 -4.79 -12.13 15.47
C PRO A 62 -4.86 -11.20 14.25
N GLY A 63 -5.27 -11.73 13.09
CA GLY A 63 -5.43 -10.92 11.87
C GLY A 63 -6.50 -9.85 12.01
N LYS A 64 -7.63 -10.16 12.65
CA LYS A 64 -8.69 -9.18 12.94
C LYS A 64 -8.19 -8.04 13.82
N LYS A 65 -7.35 -8.31 14.82
CA LYS A 65 -6.75 -7.27 15.68
C LYS A 65 -5.91 -6.29 14.88
N VAL A 66 -5.01 -6.80 14.02
CA VAL A 66 -4.20 -5.96 13.11
C VAL A 66 -5.09 -5.08 12.22
N ILE A 67 -6.16 -5.65 11.67
CA ILE A 67 -7.07 -4.90 10.80
C ILE A 67 -7.85 -3.83 11.60
N LEU A 68 -8.26 -4.11 12.83
CA LEU A 68 -8.95 -3.14 13.69
C LEU A 68 -8.06 -1.94 14.01
N GLU A 69 -6.77 -2.16 14.28
CA GLU A 69 -5.82 -1.06 14.49
C GLU A 69 -5.69 -0.19 13.24
N LEU A 70 -5.63 -0.80 12.04
CA LEU A 70 -5.60 -0.07 10.78
C LEU A 70 -6.89 0.71 10.51
N VAL A 71 -8.05 0.18 10.90
CA VAL A 71 -9.34 0.88 10.80
C VAL A 71 -9.34 2.15 11.64
N GLU A 72 -8.83 2.09 12.88
CA GLU A 72 -8.74 3.27 13.74
C GLU A 72 -7.75 4.30 13.16
N GLN A 73 -6.65 3.87 12.55
CA GLN A 73 -5.73 4.77 11.84
C GLN A 73 -6.39 5.43 10.63
N LEU A 74 -7.13 4.68 9.81
CA LEU A 74 -7.87 5.22 8.67
C LEU A 74 -8.88 6.30 9.09
N LYS A 75 -9.56 6.12 10.22
CA LYS A 75 -10.52 7.10 10.76
C LYS A 75 -9.86 8.38 11.27
N GLN A 76 -8.59 8.31 11.66
CA GLN A 76 -7.85 9.46 12.21
C GLN A 76 -7.17 10.28 11.12
N ASP A 77 -6.83 9.68 9.98
CA ASP A 77 -6.11 10.32 8.89
C ASP A 77 -6.78 10.03 7.55
N ASP A 78 -7.51 11.00 7.01
CA ASP A 78 -8.21 10.88 5.72
C ASP A 78 -7.28 10.76 4.51
N SER A 79 -5.98 11.08 4.66
CA SER A 79 -5.01 10.93 3.58
C SER A 79 -4.51 9.49 3.42
N MET A 80 -4.83 8.59 4.37
CA MET A 80 -4.37 7.20 4.38
C MET A 80 -5.20 6.30 3.44
N TYR A 81 -4.53 5.47 2.64
CA TYR A 81 -5.13 4.48 1.75
C TYR A 81 -4.48 3.12 1.99
N LEU A 82 -5.21 2.04 1.72
CA LEU A 82 -4.73 0.68 1.86
C LEU A 82 -4.74 -0.05 0.51
N VAL A 83 -3.64 -0.72 0.22
CA VAL A 83 -3.55 -1.74 -0.83
C VAL A 83 -3.39 -3.09 -0.15
N VAL A 84 -4.37 -3.98 -0.33
CA VAL A 84 -4.34 -5.33 0.23
C VAL A 84 -3.94 -6.32 -0.86
N ILE A 85 -2.81 -6.99 -0.68
CA ILE A 85 -2.26 -7.94 -1.64
C ILE A 85 -2.40 -9.35 -1.06
N GLY A 86 -3.16 -10.21 -1.73
CA GLY A 86 -3.37 -11.59 -1.30
C GLY A 86 -2.40 -12.56 -1.96
N HIS A 87 -1.88 -13.49 -1.16
CA HIS A 87 -0.93 -14.53 -1.59
C HIS A 87 -1.45 -15.93 -1.23
N ALA A 88 -1.01 -16.93 -1.99
CA ALA A 88 -1.21 -18.35 -1.78
C ALA A 88 0.10 -19.04 -1.35
N ASP A 89 0.01 -20.32 -0.97
CA ASP A 89 1.20 -21.16 -0.82
C ASP A 89 1.68 -21.68 -2.18
N ALA A 90 2.77 -22.46 -2.18
CA ALA A 90 3.37 -22.96 -3.42
C ALA A 90 2.56 -24.08 -4.12
N THR A 91 1.46 -24.54 -3.52
CA THR A 91 0.71 -25.72 -3.98
C THR A 91 -0.40 -25.37 -4.97
N GLY A 92 -0.84 -26.36 -5.76
CA GLY A 92 -1.93 -26.18 -6.72
C GLY A 92 -1.56 -25.43 -8.01
N THR A 93 -2.54 -25.16 -8.86
CA THR A 93 -2.34 -24.42 -10.12
C THR A 93 -2.16 -22.92 -9.86
N GLU A 94 -1.64 -22.20 -10.85
CA GLU A 94 -1.44 -20.75 -10.77
C GLU A 94 -2.78 -20.01 -10.70
N GLU A 95 -3.77 -20.41 -11.50
CA GLU A 95 -5.10 -19.84 -11.55
C GLU A 95 -5.84 -20.02 -10.21
N TYR A 96 -5.75 -21.23 -9.64
CA TYR A 96 -6.29 -21.51 -8.31
C TYR A 96 -5.65 -20.60 -7.25
N SER A 97 -4.32 -20.45 -7.32
CA SER A 97 -3.56 -19.61 -6.39
C SER A 97 -3.95 -18.13 -6.50
N LEU A 98 -4.08 -17.62 -7.72
CA LEU A 98 -4.56 -16.27 -8.01
C LEU A 98 -5.96 -16.04 -7.44
N ALA A 99 -6.89 -16.95 -7.69
CA ALA A 99 -8.24 -16.86 -7.15
C ALA A 99 -8.29 -16.93 -5.61
N LEU A 100 -7.47 -17.79 -4.99
CA LEU A 100 -7.39 -17.87 -3.52
C LEU A 100 -6.77 -16.62 -2.90
N GLY A 101 -5.72 -16.06 -3.53
CA GLY A 101 -5.14 -14.79 -3.13
C GLY A 101 -6.16 -13.66 -3.19
N GLU A 102 -6.95 -13.57 -4.26
CA GLU A 102 -8.00 -12.55 -4.38
C GLU A 102 -9.06 -12.69 -3.28
N LYS A 103 -9.52 -13.92 -2.99
CA LYS A 103 -10.46 -14.18 -1.89
C LYS A 103 -9.91 -13.73 -0.54
N ARG A 104 -8.62 -13.96 -0.26
CA ARG A 104 -7.97 -13.52 0.98
C ARG A 104 -7.89 -11.99 1.08
N ALA A 105 -7.50 -11.32 0.00
CA ALA A 105 -7.46 -9.86 -0.04
C ALA A 105 -8.87 -9.26 0.12
N ASN A 106 -9.87 -9.86 -0.54
CA ASN A 106 -11.26 -9.46 -0.43
C ASN A 106 -11.78 -9.65 1.02
N ALA A 107 -11.47 -10.77 1.68
CA ALA A 107 -11.88 -11.01 3.06
C ALA A 107 -11.39 -9.90 4.02
N VAL A 108 -10.14 -9.45 3.87
CA VAL A 108 -9.60 -8.30 4.62
C VAL A 108 -10.37 -7.02 4.30
N LYS A 109 -10.57 -6.71 3.01
CA LYS A 109 -11.33 -5.52 2.57
C LYS A 109 -12.75 -5.52 3.12
N GLN A 110 -13.46 -6.64 3.05
CA GLN A 110 -14.83 -6.75 3.58
C GLN A 110 -14.88 -6.60 5.09
N PHE A 111 -13.87 -7.08 5.81
CA PHE A 111 -13.80 -6.86 7.25
C PHE A 111 -13.61 -5.37 7.60
N ILE A 112 -12.76 -4.64 6.85
CA ILE A 112 -12.59 -3.19 7.01
C ILE A 112 -13.91 -2.45 6.74
N ILE A 113 -14.56 -2.76 5.61
CA ILE A 113 -15.85 -2.16 5.21
C ILE A 113 -16.96 -2.51 6.20
N GLY A 114 -16.91 -3.71 6.77
CA GLY A 114 -17.84 -4.15 7.82
C GLY A 114 -17.68 -3.38 9.13
N CYS A 115 -16.48 -2.88 9.43
CA CYS A 115 -16.24 -1.98 10.56
C CYS A 115 -16.76 -0.57 10.27
N ASP A 116 -16.54 -0.07 9.05
CA ASP A 116 -17.06 1.22 8.60
C ASP A 116 -17.18 1.25 7.06
N LYS A 117 -18.40 1.46 6.57
CA LYS A 117 -18.72 1.45 5.14
C LYS A 117 -18.07 2.62 4.38
N SER A 118 -17.81 3.73 5.06
CA SER A 118 -17.20 4.92 4.45
C SER A 118 -15.76 4.67 4.00
N LEU A 119 -15.10 3.66 4.54
CA LEU A 119 -13.72 3.30 4.21
C LEU A 119 -13.58 2.55 2.87
N ALA A 120 -14.69 2.11 2.26
CA ALA A 120 -14.66 1.32 1.02
C ALA A 120 -13.85 1.95 -0.13
N PRO A 121 -13.91 3.27 -0.40
CA PRO A 121 -13.14 3.90 -1.46
C PRO A 121 -11.63 3.96 -1.18
N ARG A 122 -11.22 3.79 0.08
CA ARG A 122 -9.84 3.91 0.53
C ARG A 122 -9.08 2.58 0.57
N VAL A 123 -9.74 1.48 0.19
CA VAL A 123 -9.17 0.13 0.21
C VAL A 123 -9.25 -0.52 -1.17
N THR A 124 -8.09 -0.83 -1.74
CA THR A 124 -7.96 -1.58 -2.99
C THR A 124 -7.40 -2.97 -2.72
N ILE A 125 -7.65 -3.91 -3.63
CA ILE A 125 -7.16 -5.28 -3.51
C ILE A 125 -6.37 -5.70 -4.75
N GLN A 126 -5.41 -6.57 -4.57
CA GLN A 126 -4.68 -7.27 -5.64
C GLN A 126 -4.44 -8.72 -5.23
N SER A 127 -4.23 -9.61 -6.20
CA SER A 127 -3.78 -10.97 -5.95
C SER A 127 -2.44 -11.20 -6.63
N ARG A 128 -1.52 -11.86 -5.92
CA ARG A 128 -0.24 -12.31 -6.46
C ARG A 128 -0.14 -13.83 -6.51
N GLY A 129 -1.20 -14.53 -6.10
CA GLY A 129 -1.21 -15.98 -5.99
C GLY A 129 0.08 -16.50 -5.35
N LYS A 130 0.78 -17.39 -6.06
CA LYS A 130 2.05 -17.97 -5.63
C LYS A 130 3.30 -17.34 -6.29
N ALA A 131 3.13 -16.26 -7.05
CA ALA A 131 4.22 -15.64 -7.83
C ALA A 131 5.23 -14.87 -6.96
N GLU A 132 4.79 -14.38 -5.80
CA GLU A 132 5.62 -13.59 -4.87
C GLU A 132 5.64 -14.24 -3.47
N PRO A 133 6.39 -15.36 -3.31
CA PRO A 133 6.54 -16.01 -2.01
C PRO A 133 7.34 -15.13 -1.05
N GLU A 134 6.97 -15.12 0.22
CA GLU A 134 7.80 -14.54 1.28
C GLU A 134 8.98 -15.45 1.60
N VAL A 135 8.74 -16.77 1.59
CA VAL A 135 9.76 -17.79 1.80
C VAL A 135 9.70 -18.80 0.67
N LEU A 136 10.86 -19.03 0.04
CA LEU A 136 10.99 -20.05 -0.99
C LEU A 136 10.89 -21.45 -0.36
N VAL A 137 10.19 -22.35 -1.04
CA VAL A 137 10.08 -23.76 -0.65
C VAL A 137 11.11 -24.56 -1.43
N TYR A 138 12.11 -25.12 -0.75
CA TYR A 138 13.21 -25.89 -1.36
C TYR A 138 13.49 -27.23 -0.66
N SER A 139 12.87 -27.49 0.48
CA SER A 139 13.08 -28.72 1.25
C SER A 139 12.16 -29.86 0.78
N THR A 140 12.60 -31.10 1.01
CA THR A 140 11.75 -32.29 0.88
C THR A 140 11.16 -32.73 2.22
N ASP A 141 11.61 -32.14 3.34
CA ASP A 141 11.02 -32.39 4.65
C ASP A 141 9.64 -31.73 4.76
N ALA A 142 8.64 -32.53 5.13
CA ALA A 142 7.25 -32.08 5.15
C ALA A 142 6.99 -30.96 6.17
N GLN A 143 7.70 -30.95 7.31
CA GLN A 143 7.52 -29.93 8.33
C GLN A 143 8.13 -28.60 7.89
N GLU A 144 9.29 -28.63 7.27
CA GLU A 144 9.93 -27.43 6.71
C GLU A 144 9.11 -26.82 5.57
N VAL A 145 8.61 -27.67 4.66
CA VAL A 145 7.71 -27.25 3.57
C VAL A 145 6.46 -26.58 4.12
N GLU A 146 5.81 -27.18 5.13
CA GLU A 146 4.61 -26.61 5.73
C GLU A 146 4.89 -25.29 6.47
N LYS A 147 6.04 -25.19 7.15
CA LYS A 147 6.46 -23.94 7.81
C LYS A 147 6.62 -22.80 6.79
N ALA A 148 7.29 -23.05 5.66
CA ALA A 148 7.43 -22.06 4.60
C ALA A 148 6.08 -21.69 3.96
N ASN A 149 5.24 -22.70 3.67
CA ASN A 149 3.91 -22.48 3.14
C ASN A 149 3.03 -21.65 4.09
N ALA A 150 3.11 -21.89 5.41
CA ALA A 150 2.38 -21.11 6.41
C ALA A 150 2.72 -19.62 6.37
N GLN A 151 3.99 -19.28 6.13
CA GLN A 151 4.41 -17.89 5.95
C GLN A 151 3.90 -17.31 4.64
N ASN A 152 3.84 -18.10 3.57
CA ASN A 152 3.35 -17.65 2.27
C ASN A 152 1.82 -17.43 2.23
N ARG A 153 1.04 -18.18 3.03
CA ARG A 153 -0.42 -18.02 3.17
C ARG A 153 -0.80 -16.75 3.92
N ARG A 154 -0.70 -15.61 3.22
CA ARG A 154 -0.87 -14.28 3.81
C ARG A 154 -1.64 -13.31 2.93
N ALA A 155 -2.15 -12.26 3.54
CA ALA A 155 -2.45 -11.00 2.89
C ALA A 155 -1.50 -9.94 3.45
N VAL A 156 -0.87 -9.18 2.56
CA VAL A 156 0.00 -8.05 2.89
C VAL A 156 -0.82 -6.78 2.74
N ILE A 157 -0.86 -5.95 3.78
CA ILE A 157 -1.56 -4.67 3.76
C ILE A 157 -0.52 -3.58 3.71
N VAL A 158 -0.52 -2.83 2.62
CA VAL A 158 0.38 -1.73 2.36
C VAL A 158 -0.36 -0.44 2.65
N VAL A 159 0.22 0.39 3.52
CA VAL A 159 -0.28 1.74 3.78
C VAL A 159 0.34 2.71 2.78
N GLU A 160 -0.53 3.46 2.10
CA GLU A 160 -0.17 4.53 1.18
C GLU A 160 -0.80 5.84 1.67
N PHE A 161 -0.19 6.96 1.34
CA PHE A 161 -0.73 8.28 1.67
C PHE A 161 -0.95 9.03 0.37
N ALA A 162 -2.13 9.63 0.21
CA ALA A 162 -2.38 10.53 -0.90
C ALA A 162 -1.37 11.68 -0.84
N HIS A 163 -0.44 11.71 -1.80
CA HIS A 163 0.39 12.88 -1.99
C HIS A 163 -0.52 13.98 -2.51
N THR A 164 -0.93 14.93 -1.65
CA THR A 164 -1.36 16.21 -2.17
C THR A 164 -0.17 16.81 -2.89
N PRO A 165 -0.21 17.05 -4.22
CA PRO A 165 0.82 17.84 -4.86
C PRO A 165 0.88 19.16 -4.10
N ARG A 166 2.11 19.56 -3.75
CA ARG A 166 2.39 20.73 -2.93
C ARG A 166 1.71 21.95 -3.58
N SER A 167 0.56 22.35 -3.03
CA SER A 167 -0.13 23.59 -3.41
C SER A 167 0.89 24.73 -3.23
N GLY A 168 1.38 25.27 -4.34
CA GLY A 168 2.54 26.15 -4.34
C GLY A 168 3.19 26.39 -5.71
N VAL A 169 2.85 25.61 -6.73
CA VAL A 169 2.99 26.06 -8.13
C VAL A 169 1.61 25.93 -8.75
N ALA A 170 0.86 27.02 -8.74
CA ALA A 170 -0.29 27.17 -9.60
C ALA A 170 0.22 27.06 -11.04
N ASP A 171 -0.04 25.93 -11.69
CA ASP A 171 0.16 25.80 -13.12
C ASP A 171 -0.70 26.85 -13.82
N MET A 172 0.00 27.79 -14.44
CA MET A 172 -0.50 28.95 -15.18
C MET A 172 -1.08 28.52 -16.55
N HIS A 173 -1.97 27.55 -16.60
CA HIS A 173 -2.74 27.23 -17.82
C HIS A 173 -4.20 26.97 -17.49
N ALA A 174 -4.90 28.03 -17.09
CA ALA A 174 -6.34 28.11 -17.31
C ALA A 174 -6.59 28.20 -18.84
N PRO A 175 -7.63 27.56 -19.39
CA PRO A 175 -8.01 27.79 -20.77
C PRO A 175 -8.46 29.24 -20.91
N VAL A 176 -7.84 29.97 -21.85
CA VAL A 176 -8.26 31.32 -22.24
C VAL A 176 -9.67 31.19 -22.83
N ALA A 177 -10.68 31.48 -22.01
CA ALA A 177 -12.00 31.80 -22.51
C ALA A 177 -11.94 33.22 -23.11
N SER A 178 -11.58 33.32 -24.39
CA SER A 178 -11.73 34.57 -25.13
C SER A 178 -13.22 34.77 -25.43
N SER A 179 -13.87 35.50 -24.53
CA SER A 179 -15.18 36.09 -24.77
C SER A 179 -14.98 37.31 -25.68
N ILE A 180 -15.17 37.13 -26.98
CA ILE A 180 -15.38 38.26 -27.89
C ILE A 180 -16.89 38.45 -28.00
N THR A 181 -17.40 39.45 -27.30
CA THR A 181 -18.71 40.05 -27.57
C THR A 181 -18.49 41.30 -28.40
N SER A 182 -19.04 41.37 -29.62
CA SER A 182 -20.04 42.39 -30.02
C SER A 182 -20.23 42.45 -31.55
N GLU A 183 -21.52 42.57 -31.92
CA GLU A 183 -22.08 43.28 -33.09
C GLU A 183 -21.94 42.66 -34.49
N ASN A 184 -23.02 42.09 -35.07
CA ASN A 184 -24.21 42.70 -35.69
C ASN A 184 -24.02 43.03 -37.18
N SER A 185 -24.67 42.28 -38.08
CA SER A 185 -25.53 42.82 -39.17
C SER A 185 -26.03 41.72 -40.13
N ASN A 186 -27.36 41.59 -40.19
CA ASN A 186 -28.21 41.42 -41.38
C ASN A 186 -27.83 40.46 -42.54
N ALA A 187 -28.75 39.53 -42.82
CA ALA A 187 -29.63 39.48 -44.01
C ALA A 187 -29.68 38.16 -44.81
N SER A 188 -30.92 37.71 -44.98
CA SER A 188 -31.53 37.06 -46.17
C SER A 188 -31.36 35.55 -46.45
N ALA A 189 -32.53 34.87 -46.44
CA ALA A 189 -33.11 33.86 -47.35
C ALA A 189 -32.16 32.86 -48.07
N GLU A 190 -32.43 31.57 -48.25
CA GLU A 190 -33.63 30.81 -48.68
C GLU A 190 -33.50 29.39 -48.05
N GLY A 191 -34.54 28.67 -47.61
CA GLY A 191 -35.53 28.00 -48.45
C GLY A 191 -34.93 26.79 -49.17
N GLU A 192 -35.05 25.57 -48.61
CA GLU A 192 -35.26 24.33 -49.38
C GLU A 192 -35.51 23.13 -48.46
N ASP A 193 -36.47 22.33 -48.90
CA ASP A 193 -37.15 21.24 -48.21
C ASP A 193 -36.36 19.93 -48.35
N MET A 194 -36.39 19.01 -47.36
CA MET A 194 -36.28 17.57 -47.70
C MET A 194 -36.78 16.61 -46.62
N GLU A 195 -37.82 15.91 -47.05
CA GLU A 195 -38.41 14.61 -46.72
C GLU A 195 -37.91 13.74 -45.55
N ALA A 196 -38.93 13.18 -44.90
CA ALA A 196 -38.90 11.96 -44.10
C ALA A 196 -38.93 10.69 -44.96
N SER A 197 -38.20 9.65 -44.54
CA SER A 197 -38.59 8.22 -44.67
C SER A 197 -37.64 7.39 -43.79
N GLU A 198 -38.14 6.83 -42.69
CA GLU A 198 -38.49 5.41 -42.54
C GLU A 198 -37.34 4.42 -42.78
N PHE A 199 -36.84 3.80 -41.69
CA PHE A 199 -36.38 2.41 -41.76
C PHE A 199 -36.71 1.69 -40.45
N SER A 200 -37.75 0.86 -40.53
CA SER A 200 -38.15 -0.08 -39.48
C SER A 200 -37.37 -1.39 -39.56
N SER A 201 -37.33 -2.05 -38.40
CA SER A 201 -37.21 -3.50 -38.18
C SER A 201 -35.92 -4.23 -38.57
N GLU A 202 -35.25 -4.83 -37.57
CA GLU A 202 -35.22 -6.30 -37.47
C GLU A 202 -34.81 -6.77 -36.06
N ILE A 203 -35.77 -7.36 -35.33
CA ILE A 203 -35.54 -8.25 -34.19
C ILE A 203 -36.07 -9.62 -34.63
N ALA A 204 -35.18 -10.61 -34.77
CA ALA A 204 -35.39 -12.01 -34.39
C ALA A 204 -34.28 -12.90 -34.99
N LYS A 205 -33.46 -13.49 -34.12
CA LYS A 205 -33.08 -14.91 -34.14
C LYS A 205 -32.42 -15.30 -32.83
#